data_AF-A0A412AVG2-F1
#
_entry.id   AF-A0A412AVG2-F1
#
_cell.length_a   1.000
_cell.length_b   1.000
_cell.length_c   1.000
_cell.angle_alpha   90.00
_cell.angle_beta   90.00
_cell.angle_gamma   90.00
#
_symmetry.space_group_name_H-M   'P 1'
#
loop_
_entity.id
_entity.type
_entity.pdbx_description
1 polymer ?
#
loop_
_entity_poly.entity_id
_entity_poly.type
_entity_poly.pdbx_seq_one_letter_code
_entity_poly.pdbx_strand_id
1 'polypeptide(L)'
;MFTEGNLTVNGGEVKCTSTADGAIWTQGNILIKGGAKVTTYSKYPMGGNGSFTVEEAEIDAKNTNENNIPAIFDECVPVIADGYHLNYAKAVDSEGTEIDLLSSGTQYFALYKNVHFITKAVYPVSFVVTPDGLTNVVVKVNGQEVTGSVSLEAGTYPVEVTADNCKAYTGNITITADAATHTQTVAMTYLPADYTKVDEAIAKANALNKDNYKNFSAVEAAVNAVVRDKNITEQSEADAMAKAIEDAIAALQYKDADYTKVDTAIAKANALKKDNYKDFSAVEAAVKAVVRGKNITEQSEVDKMAKAIEDAIATLEKKPDSTKPGTSDKSLQTGDTSNFALWITLLFVSGGAAVGTTIVSRKKKYNR
;
A
#
# COMPACT_ATOMS: atom_id res chain seq x y z
N MET A 1 -7.96 -68.00 0.61
CA MET A 1 -9.02 -67.56 1.52
C MET A 1 -10.33 -67.53 0.73
N PHE A 2 -11.34 -68.25 1.20
CA PHE A 2 -12.66 -68.30 0.58
C PHE A 2 -13.71 -67.86 1.60
N THR A 3 -14.68 -67.06 1.17
CA THR A 3 -15.74 -66.53 2.04
C THR A 3 -17.08 -66.65 1.32
N GLU A 4 -18.04 -67.38 1.90
CA GLU A 4 -19.43 -67.45 1.37
C GLU A 4 -20.20 -66.13 1.59
N GLY A 5 -19.82 -65.36 2.61
CA GLY A 5 -20.37 -64.04 2.90
C GLY A 5 -19.47 -62.89 2.46
N ASN A 6 -19.66 -61.74 3.10
CA ASN A 6 -18.80 -60.57 2.90
C ASN A 6 -17.42 -60.76 3.57
N LEU A 7 -16.39 -60.23 2.93
CA LEU A 7 -15.04 -60.13 3.48
C LEU A 7 -14.74 -58.67 3.82
N THR A 8 -14.26 -58.42 5.04
CA THR A 8 -13.68 -57.13 5.41
C THR A 8 -12.27 -57.33 5.93
N VAL A 9 -11.30 -56.67 5.32
CA VAL A 9 -9.93 -56.56 5.84
C VAL A 9 -9.78 -55.15 6.39
N ASN A 10 -9.62 -55.02 7.71
CA ASN A 10 -9.55 -53.73 8.40
C ASN A 10 -8.21 -53.61 9.14
N GLY A 11 -7.26 -52.93 8.52
CA GLY A 11 -5.86 -52.86 8.95
C GLY A 11 -5.11 -54.18 8.84
N GLY A 12 -3.86 -54.16 9.33
CA GLY A 12 -2.98 -55.34 9.33
C GLY A 12 -2.47 -55.73 7.94
N GLU A 13 -1.91 -56.94 7.84
CA GLU A 13 -1.34 -57.47 6.62
C GLU A 13 -1.93 -58.86 6.30
N VAL A 14 -2.43 -59.03 5.08
CA VAL A 14 -2.92 -60.29 4.54
C VAL A 14 -2.05 -60.68 3.36
N LYS A 15 -1.27 -61.76 3.52
CA LYS A 15 -0.47 -62.37 2.47
C LYS A 15 -1.08 -63.72 2.12
N CYS A 16 -1.66 -63.83 0.93
CA CYS A 16 -2.32 -65.05 0.47
C CYS A 16 -1.66 -65.55 -0.82
N THR A 17 -1.16 -66.77 -0.80
CA THR A 17 -0.63 -67.44 -1.98
C THR A 17 -1.42 -68.72 -2.26
N SER A 18 -1.60 -69.08 -3.53
CA SER A 18 -2.26 -70.32 -3.92
C SER A 18 -1.60 -70.90 -5.16
N THR A 19 -1.32 -72.21 -5.13
CA THR A 19 -0.74 -72.95 -6.26
C THR A 19 -1.80 -73.63 -7.12
N ALA A 20 -3.07 -73.63 -6.69
CA ALA A 20 -4.19 -74.22 -7.41
C ALA A 20 -4.94 -73.15 -8.24
N ASP A 21 -5.96 -72.52 -7.67
CA ASP A 21 -6.79 -71.50 -8.32
C ASP A 21 -6.64 -70.11 -7.66
N GLY A 22 -7.48 -69.81 -6.67
CA GLY A 22 -7.63 -68.47 -6.12
C GLY A 22 -6.89 -68.24 -4.80
N ALA A 23 -6.27 -67.07 -4.64
CA ALA A 23 -5.70 -66.65 -3.36
C ALA A 23 -6.77 -66.03 -2.46
N ILE A 24 -7.60 -65.11 -2.97
CA ILE A 24 -8.78 -64.57 -2.28
C ILE A 24 -10.00 -64.66 -3.20
N TRP A 25 -11.07 -65.30 -2.71
CA TRP A 25 -12.37 -65.36 -3.41
C TRP A 25 -13.53 -65.15 -2.43
N THR A 26 -14.52 -64.35 -2.83
CA THR A 26 -15.74 -64.11 -2.03
C THR A 26 -17.01 -64.29 -2.85
N GLN A 27 -18.05 -64.86 -2.25
CA GLN A 27 -19.40 -64.82 -2.85
C GLN A 27 -20.12 -63.50 -2.52
N GLY A 28 -19.84 -62.90 -1.35
CA GLY A 28 -20.32 -61.57 -0.97
C GLY A 28 -19.35 -60.44 -1.33
N ASN A 29 -19.59 -59.27 -0.73
CA ASN A 29 -18.82 -58.04 -0.97
C ASN A 29 -17.44 -58.08 -0.30
N ILE A 30 -16.46 -57.47 -0.95
CA ILE A 30 -15.11 -57.23 -0.44
C ILE A 30 -14.99 -55.78 -0.01
N LEU A 31 -14.54 -55.54 1.23
CA LEU A 31 -14.15 -54.23 1.73
C LEU A 31 -12.72 -54.31 2.27
N ILE A 32 -11.82 -53.48 1.74
CA ILE A 32 -10.45 -53.37 2.25
C ILE A 32 -10.23 -51.94 2.76
N LYS A 33 -9.86 -51.80 4.04
CA LYS A 33 -9.77 -50.51 4.73
C LYS A 33 -8.78 -50.49 5.90
N GLY A 34 -8.69 -49.35 6.58
CA GLY A 34 -7.94 -49.20 7.83
C GLY A 34 -6.43 -49.32 7.67
N GLY A 35 -5.89 -48.99 6.50
CA GLY A 35 -4.48 -49.14 6.16
C GLY A 35 -4.06 -50.59 5.93
N ALA A 36 -5.01 -51.47 5.58
CA ALA A 36 -4.73 -52.88 5.32
C ALA A 36 -3.77 -53.04 4.13
N LYS A 37 -2.83 -53.97 4.27
CA LYS A 37 -1.94 -54.41 3.18
C LYS A 37 -2.36 -55.80 2.71
N VAL A 38 -2.79 -55.93 1.47
CA VAL A 38 -3.25 -57.21 0.90
C VAL A 38 -2.38 -57.58 -0.28
N THR A 39 -1.61 -58.66 -0.12
CA THR A 39 -0.77 -59.23 -1.17
C THR A 39 -1.32 -60.58 -1.59
N THR A 40 -1.59 -60.75 -2.88
CA THR A 40 -2.07 -62.01 -3.45
C THR A 40 -1.16 -62.51 -4.56
N TYR A 41 -0.89 -63.83 -4.56
CA TYR A 41 -0.07 -64.48 -5.58
C TYR A 41 -0.66 -65.84 -5.96
N SER A 42 -1.35 -65.92 -7.10
CA SER A 42 -1.91 -67.18 -7.62
C SER A 42 -2.33 -67.06 -9.09
N LYS A 43 -2.96 -68.11 -9.64
CA LYS A 43 -3.55 -68.07 -10.99
C LYS A 43 -4.74 -67.13 -11.08
N TYR A 44 -5.55 -67.02 -10.02
CA TYR A 44 -6.67 -66.07 -9.90
C TYR A 44 -6.53 -65.28 -8.58
N PRO A 45 -5.69 -64.23 -8.53
CA PRO A 45 -5.23 -63.66 -7.27
C PRO A 45 -6.36 -63.18 -6.36
N MET A 46 -7.33 -62.45 -6.91
CA MET A 46 -8.35 -61.77 -6.12
C MET A 46 -9.63 -61.55 -6.91
N GLY A 47 -10.78 -61.74 -6.26
CA GLY A 47 -12.08 -61.42 -6.86
C GLY A 47 -13.25 -61.99 -6.07
N GLY A 48 -14.43 -61.89 -6.66
CA GLY A 48 -15.66 -62.43 -6.08
C GLY A 48 -16.88 -62.14 -6.94
N ASN A 49 -18.06 -62.50 -6.43
CA ASN A 49 -19.34 -62.25 -7.11
C ASN A 49 -20.04 -60.98 -6.60
N GLY A 50 -19.51 -60.34 -5.55
CA GLY A 50 -20.04 -59.11 -4.95
C GLY A 50 -19.30 -57.85 -5.40
N SER A 51 -19.57 -56.73 -4.72
CA SER A 51 -18.82 -55.49 -4.94
C SER A 51 -17.44 -55.54 -4.30
N PHE A 52 -16.48 -54.80 -4.84
CA PHE A 52 -15.17 -54.61 -4.21
C PHE A 52 -14.93 -53.13 -3.94
N THR A 53 -14.95 -52.75 -2.67
CA THR A 53 -14.72 -51.37 -2.21
C THR A 53 -13.38 -51.26 -1.48
N VAL A 54 -12.65 -50.18 -1.74
CA VAL A 54 -11.36 -49.88 -1.11
C VAL A 54 -11.41 -48.49 -0.47
N GLU A 55 -11.12 -48.41 0.82
CA GLU A 55 -10.94 -47.16 1.58
C GLU A 55 -9.43 -46.81 1.61
N GLU A 56 -8.77 -46.75 2.78
CA GLU A 56 -7.31 -46.63 2.90
C GLU A 56 -6.67 -48.03 2.94
N ALA A 57 -5.92 -48.39 1.91
CA ALA A 57 -5.29 -49.72 1.77
C ALA A 57 -4.13 -49.73 0.77
N GLU A 58 -3.32 -50.79 0.83
CA GLU A 58 -2.34 -51.17 -0.18
C GLU A 58 -2.69 -52.56 -0.71
N ILE A 59 -2.88 -52.71 -2.02
CA ILE A 59 -3.26 -53.96 -2.67
C ILE A 59 -2.22 -54.29 -3.74
N ASP A 60 -1.58 -55.44 -3.62
CA ASP A 60 -0.59 -55.98 -4.56
C ASP A 60 -1.04 -57.37 -5.02
N ALA A 61 -1.67 -57.45 -6.19
CA ALA A 61 -2.23 -58.65 -6.77
C ALA A 61 -1.41 -59.10 -7.98
N LYS A 62 -0.87 -60.32 -7.92
CA LYS A 62 0.07 -60.85 -8.91
C LYS A 62 -0.39 -62.18 -9.48
N ASN A 63 -0.61 -62.21 -10.79
CA ASN A 63 -1.11 -63.39 -11.50
C ASN A 63 0.03 -64.28 -12.01
N THR A 64 -0.06 -65.59 -11.75
CA THR A 64 0.92 -66.60 -12.17
C THR A 64 0.48 -67.46 -13.36
N ASN A 65 -0.68 -67.18 -13.94
CA ASN A 65 -1.25 -67.93 -15.05
C ASN A 65 -0.52 -67.63 -16.37
N GLU A 66 -0.34 -68.68 -17.17
CA GLU A 66 0.29 -68.61 -18.49
C GLU A 66 -0.62 -67.97 -19.55
N ASN A 67 -1.93 -68.17 -19.41
CA ASN A 67 -2.94 -67.67 -20.36
C ASN A 67 -3.17 -66.17 -20.27
N ASN A 68 -2.39 -65.49 -19.43
CA ASN A 68 -2.47 -64.06 -19.22
C ASN A 68 -3.91 -63.58 -18.95
N ILE A 69 -4.34 -63.82 -17.73
CA ILE A 69 -5.63 -63.36 -17.23
C ILE A 69 -5.42 -62.25 -16.19
N PRO A 70 -6.44 -61.42 -15.95
CA PRO A 70 -6.35 -60.33 -14.99
C PRO A 70 -6.00 -60.82 -13.56
N ALA A 71 -5.26 -60.01 -12.81
CA ALA A 71 -5.00 -60.24 -11.40
C ALA A 71 -6.27 -60.08 -10.55
N ILE A 72 -7.17 -59.20 -10.96
CA ILE A 72 -8.44 -58.95 -10.29
C ILE A 72 -9.57 -59.34 -11.24
N PHE A 73 -10.52 -60.14 -10.73
CA PHE A 73 -11.67 -60.62 -11.49
C PHE A 73 -12.48 -59.44 -12.06
N ASP A 74 -12.86 -59.55 -13.33
CA ASP A 74 -13.46 -58.48 -14.12
C ASP A 74 -14.88 -58.11 -13.71
N GLU A 75 -15.62 -59.05 -13.12
CA GLU A 75 -16.93 -58.75 -12.52
C GLU A 75 -16.82 -58.14 -11.11
N CYS A 76 -15.61 -58.06 -10.54
CA CYS A 76 -15.35 -57.58 -9.17
C CYS A 76 -14.26 -56.49 -9.16
N VAL A 77 -14.37 -55.51 -10.06
CA VAL A 77 -13.39 -54.42 -10.17
C VAL A 77 -13.39 -53.56 -8.90
N PRO A 78 -12.22 -53.20 -8.33
CA PRO A 78 -12.14 -52.33 -7.17
C PRO A 78 -12.72 -50.95 -7.46
N VAL A 79 -13.56 -50.48 -6.56
CA VAL A 79 -14.10 -49.11 -6.52
C VAL A 79 -13.50 -48.42 -5.30
N ILE A 80 -12.82 -47.29 -5.54
CA ILE A 80 -12.29 -46.45 -4.47
C ILE A 80 -13.45 -45.71 -3.82
N ALA A 81 -13.56 -45.80 -2.49
CA ALA A 81 -14.64 -45.18 -1.73
C ALA A 81 -14.55 -43.65 -1.75
N ASP A 82 -15.70 -42.98 -1.59
CA ASP A 82 -15.76 -41.53 -1.42
C ASP A 82 -14.90 -41.08 -0.23
N GLY A 83 -14.13 -39.99 -0.41
CA GLY A 83 -13.16 -39.51 0.59
C GLY A 83 -11.80 -40.18 0.51
N TYR A 84 -11.56 -41.03 -0.50
CA TYR A 84 -10.25 -41.63 -0.77
C TYR A 84 -9.84 -41.41 -2.23
N HIS A 85 -8.53 -41.38 -2.48
CA HIS A 85 -7.99 -41.36 -3.84
C HIS A 85 -6.96 -42.48 -4.04
N LEU A 86 -6.54 -42.70 -5.29
CA LEU A 86 -5.32 -43.43 -5.59
C LEU A 86 -4.11 -42.52 -5.37
N ASN A 87 -3.20 -42.94 -4.50
CA ASN A 87 -1.93 -42.26 -4.23
C ASN A 87 -0.77 -42.90 -4.99
N TYR A 88 -0.90 -44.20 -5.30
CA TYR A 88 0.01 -44.97 -6.12
C TYR A 88 -0.83 -45.98 -6.91
N ALA A 89 -0.55 -46.19 -8.19
CA ALA A 89 -1.17 -47.26 -8.95
C ALA A 89 -0.31 -47.64 -10.14
N LYS A 90 0.23 -48.87 -10.11
CA LYS A 90 0.95 -49.48 -11.22
C LYS A 90 0.32 -50.80 -11.59
N ALA A 91 0.46 -51.15 -12.86
CA ALA A 91 0.06 -52.43 -13.39
C ALA A 91 1.15 -53.02 -14.29
N VAL A 92 1.04 -54.33 -14.52
CA VAL A 92 1.82 -55.03 -15.55
C VAL A 92 0.84 -55.74 -16.45
N ASP A 93 0.96 -55.51 -17.75
CA ASP A 93 0.15 -56.20 -18.74
C ASP A 93 0.63 -57.65 -19.00
N SER A 94 0.11 -58.21 -20.07
CA SER A 94 0.39 -59.55 -20.54
C SER A 94 1.78 -59.82 -21.06
N GLU A 95 2.35 -58.78 -21.64
CA GLU A 95 3.65 -58.79 -22.29
C GLU A 95 4.76 -58.43 -21.30
N GLY A 96 4.39 -58.10 -20.06
CA GLY A 96 5.32 -57.68 -19.02
C GLY A 96 5.57 -56.18 -19.01
N THR A 97 4.79 -55.39 -19.74
CA THR A 97 4.92 -53.94 -19.80
C THR A 97 4.35 -53.31 -18.53
N GLU A 98 5.15 -52.48 -17.86
CA GLU A 98 4.68 -51.66 -16.74
C GLU A 98 3.82 -50.49 -17.23
N ILE A 99 2.70 -50.26 -16.54
CA ILE A 99 1.75 -49.21 -16.84
C ILE A 99 1.50 -48.40 -15.57
N ASP A 100 1.62 -47.08 -15.67
CA ASP A 100 1.25 -46.16 -14.60
C ASP A 100 -0.24 -45.80 -14.73
N LEU A 101 -1.04 -46.33 -13.82
CA LEU A 101 -2.50 -46.17 -13.84
C LEU A 101 -2.93 -44.78 -13.32
N LEU A 102 -2.05 -44.05 -12.63
CA LEU A 102 -2.36 -42.69 -12.19
C LEU A 102 -2.34 -41.71 -13.37
N SER A 103 -1.34 -41.83 -14.24
CA SER A 103 -1.18 -40.93 -15.40
C SER A 103 -2.03 -41.33 -16.61
N SER A 104 -2.46 -42.59 -16.71
CA SER A 104 -3.34 -43.06 -17.80
C SER A 104 -4.76 -42.51 -17.72
N GLY A 105 -5.20 -42.05 -16.54
CA GLY A 105 -6.58 -41.62 -16.28
C GLY A 105 -7.59 -42.78 -16.27
N THR A 106 -7.14 -44.03 -16.29
CA THR A 106 -8.00 -45.22 -16.37
C THR A 106 -7.78 -46.16 -15.18
N GLN A 107 -8.87 -46.54 -14.50
CA GLN A 107 -8.86 -47.48 -13.37
C GLN A 107 -9.26 -48.88 -13.82
N TYR A 108 -8.68 -49.36 -14.92
CA TYR A 108 -9.02 -50.66 -15.51
C TYR A 108 -8.25 -51.80 -14.85
N PHE A 109 -8.41 -51.96 -13.52
CA PHE A 109 -7.71 -52.97 -12.74
C PHE A 109 -7.88 -54.41 -13.27
N ALA A 110 -9.01 -54.68 -13.91
CA ALA A 110 -9.35 -55.97 -14.50
C ALA A 110 -8.74 -56.25 -15.89
N LEU A 111 -7.81 -55.42 -16.39
CA LEU A 111 -7.13 -55.69 -17.67
C LEU A 111 -5.72 -56.25 -17.48
N TYR A 112 -5.18 -56.17 -16.28
CA TYR A 112 -3.75 -56.31 -16.06
C TYR A 112 -3.40 -57.60 -15.32
N LYS A 113 -2.32 -58.22 -15.76
CA LYS A 113 -1.77 -59.44 -15.17
C LYS A 113 -1.33 -59.20 -13.73
N ASN A 114 -0.74 -58.05 -13.44
CA ASN A 114 -0.41 -57.64 -12.08
C ASN A 114 -0.94 -56.24 -11.83
N VAL A 115 -1.37 -55.96 -10.60
CA VAL A 115 -1.81 -54.65 -10.16
C VAL A 115 -1.26 -54.38 -8.77
N HIS A 116 -0.64 -53.23 -8.56
CA HIS A 116 -0.24 -52.73 -7.25
C HIS A 116 -0.73 -51.29 -7.09
N PHE A 117 -1.61 -51.05 -6.13
CA PHE A 117 -2.11 -49.71 -5.86
C PHE A 117 -2.24 -49.42 -4.37
N ILE A 118 -2.17 -48.14 -4.04
CA ILE A 118 -2.28 -47.61 -2.68
C ILE A 118 -3.32 -46.50 -2.73
N THR A 119 -4.27 -46.57 -1.81
CA THR A 119 -5.28 -45.55 -1.61
C THR A 119 -5.04 -44.82 -0.29
N LYS A 120 -5.41 -43.54 -0.26
CA LYS A 120 -5.30 -42.70 0.93
C LYS A 120 -6.53 -41.84 1.12
N ALA A 121 -6.80 -41.52 2.38
CA ALA A 121 -7.85 -40.58 2.75
C ALA A 121 -7.50 -39.17 2.24
N VAL A 122 -8.51 -38.49 1.72
CA VAL A 122 -8.48 -37.07 1.38
C VAL A 122 -9.62 -36.33 2.02
N TYR A 123 -9.35 -35.10 2.40
CA TYR A 123 -10.26 -34.24 3.13
C TYR A 123 -10.62 -33.03 2.28
N PRO A 124 -11.90 -32.70 2.09
CA PRO A 124 -12.31 -31.48 1.41
C PRO A 124 -12.01 -30.27 2.30
N VAL A 125 -11.01 -29.48 1.93
CA VAL A 125 -10.56 -28.30 2.66
C VAL A 125 -11.13 -27.05 2.03
N SER A 126 -11.80 -26.22 2.83
CA SER A 126 -12.33 -24.92 2.44
C SER A 126 -11.55 -23.78 3.09
N PHE A 127 -11.61 -22.59 2.49
CA PHE A 127 -10.94 -21.39 2.97
C PHE A 127 -11.95 -20.30 3.27
N VAL A 128 -11.82 -19.69 4.44
CA VAL A 128 -12.54 -18.48 4.82
C VAL A 128 -11.53 -17.36 4.90
N VAL A 129 -11.61 -16.39 3.98
CA VAL A 129 -10.69 -15.25 3.93
C VAL A 129 -11.38 -14.05 4.55
N THR A 130 -10.70 -13.39 5.49
CA THR A 130 -11.21 -12.23 6.24
C THR A 130 -10.20 -11.08 6.12
N PRO A 131 -10.62 -9.80 6.30
CA PRO A 131 -11.98 -9.30 6.56
C PRO A 131 -12.92 -9.41 5.34
N ASP A 132 -14.20 -9.05 5.49
CA ASP A 132 -15.15 -8.98 4.37
C ASP A 132 -14.82 -7.82 3.40
N GLY A 133 -15.36 -7.83 2.17
CA GLY A 133 -15.15 -6.73 1.22
C GLY A 133 -13.78 -6.72 0.52
N LEU A 134 -13.09 -7.87 0.52
CA LEU A 134 -11.89 -8.07 -0.29
C LEU A 134 -12.21 -8.10 -1.78
N THR A 135 -11.28 -7.62 -2.59
CA THR A 135 -11.42 -7.56 -4.05
C THR A 135 -10.41 -8.48 -4.73
N ASN A 136 -10.87 -9.25 -5.72
CA ASN A 136 -10.04 -10.19 -6.50
C ASN A 136 -9.24 -11.17 -5.63
N VAL A 137 -9.93 -11.82 -4.68
CA VAL A 137 -9.32 -12.81 -3.80
C VAL A 137 -8.89 -14.04 -4.60
N VAL A 138 -7.63 -14.43 -4.46
CA VAL A 138 -7.07 -15.65 -5.03
C VAL A 138 -6.42 -16.44 -3.90
N VAL A 139 -6.81 -17.71 -3.75
CA VAL A 139 -6.22 -18.65 -2.81
C VAL A 139 -5.40 -19.67 -3.60
N LYS A 140 -4.16 -19.89 -3.21
CA LYS A 140 -3.30 -20.93 -3.76
C LYS A 140 -2.86 -21.90 -2.69
N VAL A 141 -2.92 -23.18 -2.99
CA VAL A 141 -2.39 -24.28 -2.17
C VAL A 141 -1.34 -25.00 -3.00
N ASN A 142 -0.13 -25.18 -2.48
CA ASN A 142 1.01 -25.71 -3.25
C ASN A 142 1.28 -24.93 -4.56
N GLY A 143 0.98 -23.63 -4.59
CA GLY A 143 1.12 -22.78 -5.78
C GLY A 143 0.02 -22.95 -6.83
N GLN A 144 -0.96 -23.84 -6.62
CA GLN A 144 -2.11 -24.00 -7.50
C GLN A 144 -3.32 -23.23 -6.97
N GLU A 145 -3.99 -22.49 -7.86
CA GLU A 145 -5.21 -21.75 -7.53
C GLU A 145 -6.36 -22.70 -7.21
N VAL A 146 -7.07 -22.40 -6.12
CA VAL A 146 -8.20 -23.19 -5.63
C VAL A 146 -9.47 -22.37 -5.73
N THR A 147 -10.49 -22.94 -6.38
CA THR A 147 -11.84 -22.40 -6.42
C THR A 147 -12.76 -23.29 -5.56
N GLY A 148 -13.29 -22.73 -4.46
CA GLY A 148 -14.11 -23.49 -3.52
C GLY A 148 -13.28 -24.38 -2.59
N SER A 149 -13.54 -25.69 -2.60
CA SER A 149 -12.84 -26.68 -1.77
C SER A 149 -11.78 -27.45 -2.55
N VAL A 150 -10.67 -27.78 -1.89
CA VAL A 150 -9.61 -28.65 -2.43
C VAL A 150 -9.51 -29.94 -1.61
N SER A 151 -9.44 -31.09 -2.27
CA SER A 151 -9.25 -32.37 -1.58
C SER A 151 -7.76 -32.60 -1.30
N LEU A 152 -7.39 -32.68 -0.03
CA LEU A 152 -6.00 -32.83 0.42
C LEU A 152 -5.81 -34.06 1.31
N GLU A 153 -4.68 -34.74 1.18
CA GLU A 153 -4.26 -35.74 2.17
C GLU A 153 -3.97 -35.08 3.53
N ALA A 154 -3.85 -35.89 4.60
CA ALA A 154 -3.29 -35.38 5.85
C ALA A 154 -1.84 -34.94 5.61
N GLY A 155 -1.50 -33.71 5.98
CA GLY A 155 -0.22 -33.12 5.64
C GLY A 155 -0.13 -31.64 5.96
N THR A 156 1.03 -31.04 5.64
CA THR A 156 1.24 -29.60 5.75
C THR A 156 1.47 -29.01 4.37
N TYR A 157 0.76 -27.93 4.06
CA TYR A 157 0.70 -27.34 2.73
C TYR A 157 0.99 -25.84 2.79
N PRO A 158 1.92 -25.32 1.97
CA PRO A 158 2.05 -23.88 1.77
C PRO A 158 0.78 -23.30 1.14
N VAL A 159 0.38 -22.15 1.66
CA VAL A 159 -0.77 -21.37 1.22
C VAL A 159 -0.35 -19.94 0.95
N GLU A 160 -0.81 -19.41 -0.18
CA GLU A 160 -0.71 -18.01 -0.53
C GLU A 160 -2.12 -17.47 -0.76
N VAL A 161 -2.40 -16.30 -0.18
CA VAL A 161 -3.67 -15.59 -0.42
C VAL A 161 -3.36 -14.17 -0.83
N THR A 162 -3.92 -13.75 -1.97
CA THR A 162 -3.78 -12.39 -2.50
C THR A 162 -5.13 -11.75 -2.68
N ALA A 163 -5.21 -10.45 -2.47
CA ALA A 163 -6.35 -9.60 -2.78
C ALA A 163 -5.82 -8.20 -3.10
N ASP A 164 -6.46 -7.47 -4.00
CA ASP A 164 -5.92 -6.19 -4.50
C ASP A 164 -5.81 -5.11 -3.41
N ASN A 165 -6.70 -5.17 -2.42
CA ASN A 165 -6.79 -4.19 -1.34
C ASN A 165 -6.06 -4.63 -0.05
N CYS A 166 -5.35 -5.76 -0.06
CA CYS A 166 -4.65 -6.29 1.10
C CYS A 166 -3.19 -6.63 0.84
N LYS A 167 -2.42 -6.68 1.91
CA LYS A 167 -1.09 -7.30 1.90
C LYS A 167 -1.24 -8.81 1.65
N ALA A 168 -0.46 -9.34 0.72
CA ALA A 168 -0.42 -10.77 0.45
C ALA A 168 -0.08 -11.57 1.71
N TYR A 169 -0.80 -12.66 1.91
CA TYR A 169 -0.56 -13.63 2.97
C TYR A 169 0.22 -14.82 2.42
N THR A 170 1.23 -15.27 3.16
CA THR A 170 1.95 -16.51 2.89
C THR A 170 2.12 -17.25 4.20
N GLY A 171 1.75 -18.53 4.24
CA GLY A 171 1.82 -19.36 5.42
C GLY A 171 1.71 -20.83 5.09
N ASN A 172 1.52 -21.65 6.13
CA ASN A 172 1.26 -23.07 5.99
C ASN A 172 -0.04 -23.43 6.70
N ILE A 173 -0.78 -24.38 6.14
CA ILE A 173 -1.90 -25.04 6.80
C ILE A 173 -1.54 -26.49 7.10
N THR A 174 -2.13 -27.06 8.15
CA THR A 174 -1.96 -28.47 8.50
C THR A 174 -3.33 -29.13 8.49
N ILE A 175 -3.46 -30.19 7.68
CA ILE A 175 -4.66 -30.99 7.53
C ILE A 175 -4.46 -32.32 8.25
N THR A 176 -5.46 -32.71 9.02
CA THR A 176 -5.50 -33.98 9.76
C THR A 176 -6.83 -34.68 9.53
N ALA A 177 -7.01 -35.85 10.12
CA ALA A 177 -8.30 -36.53 10.13
C ALA A 177 -9.39 -35.77 10.91
N ASP A 178 -9.00 -34.81 11.78
CA ASP A 178 -9.95 -33.97 12.50
C ASP A 178 -10.60 -32.95 11.55
N ALA A 179 -11.93 -33.01 11.47
CA ALA A 179 -12.74 -32.12 10.66
C ALA A 179 -12.57 -30.63 11.03
N ALA A 180 -12.13 -30.32 12.26
CA ALA A 180 -11.80 -28.95 12.66
C ALA A 180 -10.66 -28.34 11.82
N THR A 181 -9.81 -29.16 11.20
CA THR A 181 -8.71 -28.72 10.34
C THR A 181 -9.10 -28.54 8.87
N HIS A 182 -10.36 -28.80 8.50
CA HIS A 182 -10.83 -28.77 7.11
C HIS A 182 -11.42 -27.41 6.70
N THR A 183 -11.51 -26.47 7.64
CA THR A 183 -11.89 -25.07 7.34
C THR A 183 -10.78 -24.16 7.82
N GLN A 184 -10.05 -23.59 6.86
CA GLN A 184 -8.89 -22.76 7.14
C GLN A 184 -9.26 -21.28 7.06
N THR A 185 -9.16 -20.59 8.19
CA THR A 185 -9.39 -19.14 8.25
C THR A 185 -8.08 -18.41 7.98
N VAL A 186 -8.06 -17.54 6.97
CA VAL A 186 -6.94 -16.67 6.64
C VAL A 186 -7.33 -15.24 6.94
N ALA A 187 -6.65 -14.62 7.90
CA ALA A 187 -6.80 -13.21 8.23
C ALA A 187 -5.81 -12.36 7.43
N MET A 188 -6.33 -11.55 6.52
CA MET A 188 -5.58 -10.60 5.72
C MET A 188 -5.56 -9.22 6.41
N THR A 189 -4.63 -8.38 5.97
CA THR A 189 -4.50 -6.99 6.46
C THR A 189 -4.64 -6.04 5.28
N TYR A 190 -5.57 -5.09 5.37
CA TYR A 190 -5.73 -4.06 4.34
C TYR A 190 -4.46 -3.25 4.13
N LEU A 191 -4.28 -2.78 2.89
CA LEU A 191 -3.25 -1.79 2.57
C LEU A 191 -3.59 -0.44 3.24
N PRO A 192 -2.59 0.37 3.59
CA PRO A 192 -2.82 1.73 4.08
C PRO A 192 -3.52 2.59 3.02
N ALA A 193 -4.27 3.61 3.46
CA ALA A 193 -4.77 4.64 2.55
C ALA A 193 -3.62 5.43 1.91
N ASP A 194 -3.86 5.99 0.73
CA ASP A 194 -2.94 6.91 0.06
C ASP A 194 -3.11 8.32 0.64
N TYR A 195 -2.04 8.82 1.26
CA TYR A 195 -1.97 10.16 1.85
C TYR A 195 -1.23 11.18 0.99
N THR A 196 -0.86 10.85 -0.26
CA THR A 196 -0.08 11.75 -1.12
C THR A 196 -0.70 13.14 -1.23
N LYS A 197 -2.02 13.23 -1.42
CA LYS A 197 -2.73 14.54 -1.47
C LYS A 197 -2.71 15.29 -0.14
N VAL A 198 -2.78 14.57 0.98
CA VAL A 198 -2.70 15.17 2.32
C VAL A 198 -1.30 15.76 2.50
N ASP A 199 -0.26 15.02 2.13
CA ASP A 199 1.13 15.48 2.18
C ASP A 199 1.37 16.70 1.30
N GLU A 200 0.83 16.70 0.07
CA GLU A 200 0.88 17.86 -0.83
C GLU A 200 0.17 19.09 -0.22
N ALA A 201 -1.01 18.92 0.37
CA ALA A 201 -1.75 20.01 0.99
C ALA A 201 -1.02 20.57 2.23
N ILE A 202 -0.43 19.70 3.07
CA ILE A 202 0.41 20.11 4.20
C ILE A 202 1.65 20.87 3.70
N ALA A 203 2.29 20.41 2.63
CA ALA A 203 3.44 21.08 2.05
C ALA A 203 3.07 22.49 1.53
N LYS A 204 1.92 22.62 0.86
CA LYS A 204 1.37 23.93 0.45
C LYS A 204 1.17 24.84 1.67
N ALA A 205 0.53 24.35 2.73
CA ALA A 205 0.31 25.13 3.96
C ALA A 205 1.65 25.62 4.57
N ASN A 206 2.65 24.76 4.65
CA ASN A 206 3.96 25.07 5.25
C ASN A 206 4.80 26.03 4.40
N ALA A 207 4.54 26.12 3.09
CA ALA A 207 5.23 27.06 2.20
C ALA A 207 4.72 28.50 2.34
N LEU A 208 3.56 28.72 2.97
CA LEU A 208 2.98 30.04 3.13
C LEU A 208 3.69 30.86 4.22
N ASN A 209 3.96 32.13 3.93
CA ASN A 209 4.40 33.07 4.96
C ASN A 209 3.20 33.48 5.82
N LYS A 210 3.09 32.92 7.02
CA LYS A 210 2.00 33.17 7.98
C LYS A 210 1.82 34.66 8.33
N ASP A 211 2.92 35.43 8.34
CA ASP A 211 2.86 36.84 8.71
C ASP A 211 2.11 37.70 7.70
N ASN A 212 1.94 37.22 6.46
CA ASN A 212 1.19 37.92 5.43
C ASN A 212 -0.33 37.81 5.60
N TYR A 213 -0.85 36.92 6.46
CA TYR A 213 -2.27 36.62 6.56
C TYR A 213 -2.91 37.13 7.86
N LYS A 214 -4.17 37.57 7.79
CA LYS A 214 -4.92 38.11 8.95
C LYS A 214 -5.14 37.06 10.03
N ASN A 215 -5.41 35.81 9.63
CA ASN A 215 -5.58 34.68 10.53
C ASN A 215 -5.14 33.39 9.81
N PHE A 216 -4.35 32.55 10.48
CA PHE A 216 -3.87 31.26 9.97
C PHE A 216 -4.38 30.05 10.79
N SER A 217 -5.18 30.29 11.83
CA SER A 217 -5.59 29.27 12.81
C SER A 217 -6.39 28.12 12.20
N ALA A 218 -7.20 28.38 11.17
CA ALA A 218 -8.00 27.36 10.50
C ALA A 218 -7.11 26.35 9.73
N VAL A 219 -6.04 26.82 9.10
CA VAL A 219 -5.07 25.96 8.41
C VAL A 219 -4.32 25.09 9.42
N GLU A 220 -3.88 25.67 10.54
CA GLU A 220 -3.21 24.91 11.60
C GLU A 220 -4.13 23.85 12.21
N ALA A 221 -5.41 24.18 12.44
CA ALA A 221 -6.38 23.23 12.94
C ALA A 221 -6.60 22.07 11.94
N ALA A 222 -6.74 22.35 10.64
CA ALA A 222 -6.92 21.32 9.62
C ALA A 222 -5.69 20.40 9.50
N VAL A 223 -4.48 20.96 9.55
CA VAL A 223 -3.22 20.18 9.52
C VAL A 223 -3.10 19.29 10.78
N ASN A 224 -3.42 19.83 11.96
CA ASN A 224 -3.34 19.06 13.21
C ASN A 224 -4.42 17.97 13.33
N ALA A 225 -5.53 18.10 12.60
CA ALA A 225 -6.61 17.11 12.58
C ALA A 225 -6.30 15.88 11.70
N VAL A 226 -5.16 15.88 10.98
CA VAL A 226 -4.77 14.75 10.12
C VAL A 226 -4.46 13.51 10.96
N VAL A 227 -5.22 12.44 10.71
CA VAL A 227 -5.00 11.10 11.27
C VAL A 227 -4.42 10.20 10.19
N ARG A 228 -3.42 9.36 10.51
CA ARG A 228 -2.63 8.58 9.52
C ARG A 228 -2.83 7.06 9.56
N ASP A 229 -3.72 6.57 10.42
CA ASP A 229 -3.95 5.13 10.64
C ASP A 229 -5.01 4.52 9.72
N LYS A 230 -5.54 5.31 8.78
CA LYS A 230 -6.55 4.86 7.82
C LYS A 230 -6.02 3.84 6.82
N ASN A 231 -6.86 2.88 6.49
CA ASN A 231 -6.60 1.89 5.45
C ASN A 231 -7.35 2.22 4.14
N ILE A 232 -7.08 1.47 3.08
CA ILE A 232 -7.63 1.72 1.74
C ILE A 232 -9.17 1.76 1.69
N THR A 233 -9.88 1.10 2.60
CA THR A 233 -11.35 1.17 2.68
C THR A 233 -11.85 2.53 3.18
N GLU A 234 -10.98 3.31 3.82
CA GLU A 234 -11.25 4.65 4.37
C GLU A 234 -10.59 5.75 3.51
N GLN A 235 -10.26 5.47 2.25
CA GLN A 235 -9.59 6.42 1.35
C GLN A 235 -10.33 7.76 1.23
N SER A 236 -11.66 7.74 1.28
CA SER A 236 -12.49 8.94 1.25
C SER A 236 -12.26 9.86 2.45
N GLU A 237 -11.90 9.32 3.62
CA GLU A 237 -11.54 10.10 4.80
C GLU A 237 -10.18 10.77 4.61
N ALA A 238 -9.20 10.05 4.03
CA ALA A 238 -7.90 10.63 3.67
C ALA A 238 -8.05 11.76 2.64
N ASP A 239 -8.87 11.57 1.61
CA ASP A 239 -9.20 12.61 0.63
C ASP A 239 -9.91 13.81 1.29
N ALA A 240 -10.81 13.58 2.25
CA ALA A 240 -11.50 14.65 2.98
C ALA A 240 -10.53 15.49 3.84
N MET A 241 -9.54 14.86 4.47
CA MET A 241 -8.49 15.58 5.22
C MET A 241 -7.66 16.49 4.31
N ALA A 242 -7.27 16.00 3.12
CA ALA A 242 -6.56 16.83 2.13
C ALA A 242 -7.42 18.03 1.72
N LYS A 243 -8.68 17.77 1.39
CA LYS A 243 -9.64 18.82 0.99
C LYS A 243 -9.83 19.88 2.08
N ALA A 244 -9.93 19.47 3.34
CA ALA A 244 -10.10 20.39 4.47
C ALA A 244 -8.91 21.38 4.59
N ILE A 245 -7.68 20.89 4.36
CA ILE A 245 -6.48 21.75 4.36
C ILE A 245 -6.53 22.71 3.17
N GLU A 246 -6.85 22.22 1.97
CA GLU A 246 -6.93 23.06 0.77
C GLU A 246 -8.02 24.14 0.87
N ASP A 247 -9.19 23.80 1.40
CA ASP A 247 -10.28 24.76 1.64
C ASP A 247 -9.86 25.83 2.67
N ALA A 248 -9.17 25.42 3.75
CA ALA A 248 -8.67 26.35 4.76
C ALA A 248 -7.61 27.31 4.19
N ILE A 249 -6.73 26.81 3.32
CA ILE A 249 -5.75 27.64 2.60
C ILE A 249 -6.47 28.62 1.66
N ALA A 250 -7.46 28.15 0.90
CA ALA A 250 -8.21 28.99 -0.04
C ALA A 250 -9.01 30.10 0.66
N ALA A 251 -9.41 29.90 1.92
CA ALA A 251 -10.12 30.88 2.73
C ALA A 251 -9.21 31.95 3.38
N LEU A 252 -7.89 31.83 3.26
CA LEU A 252 -6.95 32.79 3.86
C LEU A 252 -7.11 34.19 3.27
N GLN A 253 -7.02 35.20 4.14
CA GLN A 253 -7.10 36.61 3.77
C GLN A 253 -5.77 37.30 4.08
N TYR A 254 -5.21 37.98 3.08
CA TYR A 254 -4.00 38.78 3.27
C TYR A 254 -4.25 39.95 4.22
N LYS A 255 -3.22 40.31 4.99
CA LYS A 255 -3.16 41.57 5.72
C LYS A 255 -3.14 42.73 4.74
N ASP A 256 -3.68 43.86 5.17
CA ASP A 256 -3.64 45.10 4.41
C ASP A 256 -2.19 45.62 4.34
N ALA A 257 -1.83 46.33 3.28
CA ALA A 257 -0.51 46.96 3.19
C ALA A 257 -0.37 48.10 4.22
N ASP A 258 0.86 48.36 4.67
CA ASP A 258 1.17 49.49 5.54
C ASP A 258 1.29 50.79 4.74
N TYR A 259 0.30 51.68 4.91
CA TYR A 259 0.26 53.00 4.26
C TYR A 259 0.84 54.12 5.11
N THR A 260 1.42 53.84 6.28
CA THR A 260 1.90 54.87 7.23
C THR A 260 2.86 55.87 6.56
N LYS A 261 3.77 55.39 5.70
CA LYS A 261 4.69 56.27 4.95
C LYS A 261 3.96 57.13 3.91
N VAL A 262 2.99 56.56 3.21
CA VAL A 262 2.16 57.29 2.24
C VAL A 262 1.39 58.39 2.97
N ASP A 263 0.75 58.06 4.09
CA ASP A 263 -0.01 59.01 4.91
C ASP A 263 0.89 60.13 5.44
N THR A 264 2.10 59.79 5.89
CA THR A 264 3.11 60.77 6.32
C THR A 264 3.53 61.69 5.18
N ALA A 265 3.79 61.16 3.98
CA ALA A 265 4.19 61.95 2.82
C ALA A 265 3.05 62.87 2.34
N ILE A 266 1.80 62.40 2.33
CA ILE A 266 0.62 63.21 2.04
C ILE A 266 0.46 64.34 3.07
N ALA A 267 0.64 64.04 4.36
CA ALA A 267 0.57 65.06 5.41
C ALA A 267 1.65 66.13 5.23
N LYS A 268 2.90 65.74 4.90
CA LYS A 268 3.98 66.69 4.55
C LYS A 268 3.58 67.56 3.36
N ALA A 269 3.08 66.97 2.26
CA ALA A 269 2.62 67.71 1.10
C ALA A 269 1.54 68.74 1.46
N ASN A 270 0.56 68.35 2.28
CA ASN A 270 -0.55 69.20 2.70
C ASN A 270 -0.13 70.34 3.64
N ALA A 271 0.97 70.18 4.37
CA ALA A 271 1.51 71.22 5.26
C ALA A 271 2.23 72.35 4.49
N LEU A 272 2.58 72.14 3.21
CA LEU A 272 3.26 73.13 2.39
C LEU A 272 2.28 74.20 1.89
N LYS A 273 2.70 75.47 1.97
CA LYS A 273 1.94 76.60 1.38
C LYS A 273 2.22 76.66 -0.12
N LYS A 274 1.27 76.17 -0.92
CA LYS A 274 1.39 76.07 -2.39
C LYS A 274 1.85 77.37 -3.06
N ASP A 275 1.36 78.52 -2.60
CA ASP A 275 1.69 79.84 -3.18
C ASP A 275 3.17 80.21 -3.10
N ASN A 276 3.91 79.63 -2.15
CA ASN A 276 5.34 79.89 -1.96
C ASN A 276 6.23 79.20 -3.00
N TYR A 277 5.67 78.34 -3.85
CA TYR A 277 6.41 77.53 -4.81
C TYR A 277 6.07 77.91 -6.25
N LYS A 278 7.03 77.77 -7.17
CA LYS A 278 6.87 78.12 -8.59
C LYS A 278 5.85 77.22 -9.29
N ASP A 279 5.91 75.92 -9.00
CA ASP A 279 5.01 74.89 -9.52
C ASP A 279 4.81 73.82 -8.43
N PHE A 280 3.55 73.41 -8.22
CA PHE A 280 3.16 72.38 -7.24
C PHE A 280 2.45 71.19 -7.92
N SER A 281 2.29 71.22 -9.24
CA SER A 281 1.50 70.26 -10.02
C SER A 281 2.00 68.82 -9.89
N ALA A 282 3.32 68.61 -9.83
CA ALA A 282 3.93 67.29 -9.66
C ALA A 282 3.55 66.63 -8.32
N VAL A 283 3.47 67.42 -7.24
CA VAL A 283 3.06 66.93 -5.91
C VAL A 283 1.57 66.57 -5.91
N GLU A 284 0.71 67.39 -6.51
CA GLU A 284 -0.72 67.10 -6.64
C GLU A 284 -0.98 65.84 -7.47
N ALA A 285 -0.24 65.67 -8.57
CA ALA A 285 -0.29 64.48 -9.41
C ALA A 285 0.12 63.22 -8.63
N ALA A 286 1.23 63.27 -7.89
CA ALA A 286 1.70 62.16 -7.08
C ALA A 286 0.72 61.76 -5.97
N VAL A 287 0.12 62.74 -5.28
CA VAL A 287 -0.90 62.47 -4.24
C VAL A 287 -2.17 61.86 -4.87
N LYS A 288 -2.63 62.38 -6.02
CA LYS A 288 -3.80 61.85 -6.73
C LYS A 288 -3.58 60.44 -7.27
N ALA A 289 -2.34 60.08 -7.59
CA ALA A 289 -1.98 58.75 -8.08
C ALA A 289 -1.97 57.66 -6.99
N VAL A 290 -2.16 58.01 -5.71
CA VAL A 290 -2.20 57.03 -4.62
C VAL A 290 -3.43 56.13 -4.75
N VAL A 291 -3.18 54.82 -4.87
CA VAL A 291 -4.21 53.78 -4.89
C VAL A 291 -4.26 53.08 -3.53
N ARG A 292 -5.45 53.06 -2.91
CA ARG A 292 -5.73 52.40 -1.62
C ARG A 292 -6.29 50.99 -1.82
N GLY A 293 -6.32 50.22 -0.73
CA GLY A 293 -6.88 48.87 -0.72
C GLY A 293 -5.91 47.77 -1.16
N LYS A 294 -4.62 48.09 -1.30
CA LYS A 294 -3.58 47.07 -1.55
C LYS A 294 -3.32 46.25 -0.30
N ASN A 295 -2.95 45.00 -0.51
CA ASN A 295 -2.58 44.07 0.56
C ASN A 295 -1.05 43.96 0.70
N ILE A 296 -0.59 43.28 1.74
CA ILE A 296 0.83 43.17 2.09
C ILE A 296 1.72 42.60 0.96
N THR A 297 1.18 41.81 0.03
CA THR A 297 1.97 41.30 -1.12
C THR A 297 2.35 42.42 -2.11
N GLU A 298 1.66 43.55 -2.07
CA GLU A 298 1.88 44.71 -2.92
C GLU A 298 2.60 45.85 -2.17
N GLN A 299 3.19 45.57 -1.00
CA GLN A 299 3.82 46.58 -0.14
C GLN A 299 4.86 47.43 -0.88
N SER A 300 5.63 46.84 -1.79
CA SER A 300 6.63 47.57 -2.58
C SER A 300 6.02 48.65 -3.48
N GLU A 301 4.78 48.46 -3.95
CA GLU A 301 4.06 49.48 -4.71
C GLU A 301 3.57 50.60 -3.80
N VAL A 302 3.10 50.26 -2.60
CA VAL A 302 2.75 51.23 -1.55
C VAL A 302 3.96 52.08 -1.16
N ASP A 303 5.12 51.46 -0.97
CA ASP A 303 6.37 52.18 -0.69
C ASP A 303 6.78 53.10 -1.87
N LYS A 304 6.60 52.67 -3.12
CA LYS A 304 6.85 53.51 -4.31
C LYS A 304 5.94 54.72 -4.38
N MET A 305 4.66 54.58 -4.01
CA MET A 305 3.73 55.71 -3.95
C MET A 305 4.18 56.76 -2.92
N ALA A 306 4.62 56.32 -1.73
CA ALA A 306 5.17 57.23 -0.72
C ALA A 306 6.41 57.96 -1.26
N LYS A 307 7.34 57.20 -1.84
CA LYS A 307 8.57 57.76 -2.42
C LYS A 307 8.28 58.77 -3.53
N ALA A 308 7.32 58.52 -4.41
CA ALA A 308 6.97 59.45 -5.48
C ALA A 308 6.49 60.81 -4.94
N ILE A 309 5.73 60.81 -3.84
CA ILE A 309 5.30 62.05 -3.16
C ILE A 309 6.51 62.75 -2.53
N GLU A 310 7.38 62.01 -1.83
CA GLU A 310 8.56 62.60 -1.19
C GLU A 310 9.55 63.18 -2.22
N ASP A 311 9.78 62.48 -3.34
CA ASP A 311 10.63 62.95 -4.42
C ASP A 311 10.04 64.21 -5.08
N ALA A 312 8.72 64.23 -5.34
CA ALA A 312 8.05 65.41 -5.88
C ALA A 312 8.18 66.62 -4.92
N ILE A 313 8.00 66.42 -3.62
CA ILE A 313 8.22 67.46 -2.60
C ILE A 313 9.68 67.95 -2.62
N ALA A 314 10.65 67.05 -2.73
CA ALA A 314 12.07 67.40 -2.73
C ALA A 314 12.48 68.24 -3.95
N THR A 315 11.78 68.11 -5.08
CA THR A 315 12.03 68.89 -6.31
C THR A 315 11.39 70.29 -6.31
N LEU A 316 10.61 70.66 -5.29
CA LEU A 316 9.91 71.94 -5.27
C LEU A 316 10.87 73.14 -5.18
N GLU A 317 10.73 74.09 -6.11
CA GLU A 317 11.46 75.36 -6.10
C GLU A 317 10.62 76.48 -5.47
N LYS A 318 11.15 77.14 -4.43
CA LYS A 318 10.50 78.32 -3.84
C LYS A 318 10.52 79.51 -4.81
N LYS A 319 9.47 80.31 -4.79
CA LYS A 319 9.46 81.63 -5.42
C LYS A 319 10.46 82.54 -4.67
N PRO A 320 11.15 83.46 -5.37
CA PRO A 320 12.00 84.44 -4.71
C PRO A 320 11.16 85.32 -3.76
N ASP A 321 11.64 85.49 -2.53
CA ASP A 321 10.97 86.33 -1.53
C ASP A 321 10.87 87.76 -2.06
N SER A 322 9.65 88.30 -2.10
CA SER A 322 9.43 89.74 -2.31
C SER A 322 9.64 90.49 -0.99
N THR A 323 10.83 90.37 -0.39
CA THR A 323 11.31 91.38 0.55
C THR A 323 11.86 92.55 -0.23
N LYS A 324 11.09 93.64 -0.27
CA LYS A 324 11.57 94.99 -0.59
C LYS A 324 12.67 95.37 0.41
N PRO A 325 13.91 95.66 -0.02
CA PRO A 325 14.90 96.32 0.83
C PRO A 325 14.78 97.84 0.65
N GLY A 326 14.54 98.55 1.75
CA GLY A 326 14.76 99.99 1.84
C GLY A 326 16.27 100.30 1.84
N THR A 327 16.62 101.36 1.14
CA THR A 327 17.94 101.95 0.90
C THR A 327 18.68 102.40 2.16
N SER A 328 20.00 102.13 2.27
CA SER A 328 21.07 103.15 2.44
C SER A 328 22.45 102.55 2.79
N ASP A 329 23.48 103.06 2.11
CA ASP A 329 24.91 102.75 2.20
C ASP A 329 25.58 103.03 3.57
N LYS A 330 26.49 102.15 4.02
CA LYS A 330 27.95 102.43 4.18
C LYS A 330 28.74 101.29 4.86
N SER A 331 29.86 100.95 4.22
CA SER A 331 31.20 100.65 4.77
C SER A 331 31.54 99.28 5.43
N LEU A 332 32.52 98.63 4.77
CA LEU A 332 33.65 97.79 5.26
C LEU A 332 33.43 96.43 5.97
N GLN A 333 33.89 95.38 5.27
CA GLN A 333 34.91 94.38 5.67
C GLN A 333 34.64 93.40 6.84
N THR A 334 34.46 92.11 6.51
CA THR A 334 35.11 90.85 7.02
C THR A 334 34.20 89.67 6.61
N GLY A 335 34.69 88.65 5.91
CA GLY A 335 35.27 87.43 6.50
C GLY A 335 34.34 86.23 6.23
N ASP A 336 34.92 85.10 5.82
CA ASP A 336 34.35 83.75 5.75
C ASP A 336 33.77 83.23 4.42
N THR A 337 34.70 82.75 3.59
CA THR A 337 34.50 81.54 2.79
C THR A 337 34.34 80.32 3.72
N SER A 338 33.10 79.96 4.08
CA SER A 338 32.79 78.65 4.65
C SER A 338 32.27 77.72 3.56
N ASN A 339 33.22 76.97 3.04
CA ASN A 339 33.12 75.94 2.03
C ASN A 339 32.19 74.79 2.49
N PHE A 340 31.65 74.07 1.52
CA PHE A 340 30.61 73.03 1.55
C PHE A 340 30.93 71.76 2.39
N ALA A 341 31.81 71.85 3.39
CA ALA A 341 32.42 70.74 4.12
C ALA A 341 31.85 70.51 5.54
N LEU A 342 30.56 70.84 5.77
CA LEU A 342 29.94 70.74 7.09
C LEU A 342 28.67 69.87 7.18
N TRP A 343 28.35 69.06 6.15
CA TRP A 343 27.18 68.15 6.19
C TRP A 343 27.48 66.67 5.88
N ILE A 344 28.74 66.24 5.94
CA ILE A 344 29.10 64.82 5.89
C ILE A 344 30.00 64.50 7.07
N THR A 345 29.42 64.26 8.24
CA THR A 345 29.97 63.42 9.32
C THR A 345 28.93 63.27 10.42
N LEU A 346 28.07 62.27 10.30
CA LEU A 346 27.42 61.66 11.48
C LEU A 346 27.19 60.17 11.22
N LEU A 347 28.29 59.41 11.26
CA LEU A 347 28.26 57.97 11.41
C LEU A 347 29.28 57.57 12.48
N PHE A 348 28.80 56.75 13.41
CA PHE A 348 29.46 56.10 14.55
C PHE A 348 29.68 56.94 15.81
N VAL A 349 28.91 56.64 16.88
CA VAL A 349 29.41 56.20 18.20
C VAL A 349 28.28 55.51 18.99
N SER A 350 28.66 54.42 19.68
CA SER A 350 27.98 53.64 20.74
C SER A 350 26.95 52.60 20.25
N GLY A 351 27.07 51.30 20.51
CA GLY A 351 27.83 50.48 21.47
C GLY A 351 26.83 49.43 22.00
N GLY A 352 27.07 48.14 22.23
CA GLY A 352 28.20 47.23 22.13
C GLY A 352 27.68 45.83 22.53
N ALA A 353 28.61 44.93 22.83
CA ALA A 353 28.46 43.61 23.48
C ALA A 353 28.41 42.36 22.58
N ALA A 354 29.34 41.47 22.92
CA ALA A 354 29.73 40.22 22.29
C ALA A 354 28.86 39.04 22.71
N VAL A 355 28.82 37.98 21.88
CA VAL A 355 29.18 36.60 22.27
C VAL A 355 29.68 35.87 21.02
N GLY A 356 30.86 35.26 21.11
CA GLY A 356 31.36 34.32 20.11
C GLY A 356 31.15 32.88 20.55
N THR A 357 30.98 31.97 19.59
CA THR A 357 31.52 30.61 19.64
C THR A 357 31.72 30.10 18.21
N THR A 358 32.95 29.71 17.91
CA THR A 358 33.38 28.95 16.74
C THR A 358 32.96 27.49 16.87
N ILE A 359 32.39 26.87 15.83
CA ILE A 359 32.56 25.42 15.59
C ILE A 359 32.80 25.16 14.11
N VAL A 360 33.93 24.48 13.89
CA VAL A 360 34.50 23.93 12.66
C VAL A 360 33.63 22.82 12.08
N SER A 361 33.34 22.86 10.78
CA SER A 361 32.87 21.68 10.03
C SER A 361 34.02 21.04 9.26
N ARG A 362 34.47 19.87 9.72
CA ARG A 362 35.31 18.93 8.97
C ARG A 362 34.42 17.91 8.26
N LYS A 363 34.66 17.76 6.95
CA LYS A 363 34.32 16.67 6.01
C LYS A 363 33.81 15.33 6.60
N LYS A 364 32.87 14.72 5.87
CA LYS A 364 33.10 13.37 5.27
C LYS A 364 32.19 13.08 4.08
N LYS A 365 32.82 12.67 2.97
CA LYS A 365 32.26 11.84 1.90
C LYS A 365 32.03 10.43 2.44
N TYR A 366 31.02 9.73 1.94
CA TYR A 366 31.12 8.29 1.64
C TYR A 366 30.20 7.93 0.46
N ASN A 367 30.80 7.30 -0.56
CA ASN A 367 30.12 6.39 -1.48
C ASN A 367 30.00 5.03 -0.80
N ARG A 368 28.90 4.33 -1.05
CA ARG A 368 28.96 2.96 -1.55
C ARG A 368 27.81 2.72 -2.49
#